data_AF-R4K0L6-F1
#
_entry.id   AF-R4K0L6-F1
#
_cell.length_a   1.000
_cell.length_b   1.000
_cell.length_c   1.000
_cell.angle_alpha   90.00
_cell.angle_beta   90.00
_cell.angle_gamma   90.00
#
_symmetry.space_group_name_H-M   'P 1'
#
loop_
_entity.id
_entity.type
_entity.pdbx_description
1 polymer ?
#
loop_
_entity_poly.entity_id
_entity_poly.type
_entity_poly.pdbx_seq_one_letter_code
_entity_poly.pdbx_strand_id
1 'polypeptide(L)'
;MSNCDSCASNENCSTGDKDKCNSKNDKVMPKYGNIKNIIGIISGKGGVGKSTVTGLIAAELRKAGYKVGVLDGDVTGPSMPRFFGVNKERAKMIPMTETEVKFIPVETEMGIKLISLNLLIESEDEPVIWRGPVITGALSQMYTDTEWGELDYLLIDMPPGTGDIALTVMQTMPVKSMIVVSTPQDMVSMIVKKVVIMIEKMNIPIVGVVENMSYIKCNNCGDKIRVFSKKTAEEQARYLGVPLLAEMPINLDLVESLERGTAEKYISSSNEYKILVEKII
;
A
#
# COMPACT_ATOMS: atom_id res chain seq x y z
N MET A 1 -32.92 -1.38 30.90
CA MET A 1 -33.59 -0.18 30.37
C MET A 1 -32.51 0.84 30.13
N SER A 2 -31.98 0.89 28.91
CA SER A 2 -30.91 1.81 28.50
C SER A 2 -31.55 2.95 27.71
N ASN A 3 -31.31 4.18 28.17
CA ASN A 3 -31.91 5.41 27.68
C ASN A 3 -31.63 5.67 26.19
N CYS A 4 -32.66 6.15 25.49
CA CYS A 4 -32.65 6.57 24.09
C CYS A 4 -32.24 8.04 23.90
N ASP A 5 -31.45 8.63 24.80
CA ASP A 5 -31.22 10.08 24.82
C ASP A 5 -30.15 10.56 23.82
N SER A 6 -29.50 9.66 23.07
CA SER A 6 -28.40 10.02 22.15
C SER A 6 -28.65 9.69 20.67
N CYS A 7 -29.87 9.36 20.26
CA CYS A 7 -30.20 9.08 18.85
C CYS A 7 -30.74 10.33 18.14
N ALA A 8 -30.14 10.68 17.01
CA ALA A 8 -30.51 11.84 16.18
C ALA A 8 -31.83 11.67 15.39
N SER A 9 -32.51 10.52 15.51
CA SER A 9 -33.75 10.18 14.82
C SER A 9 -34.91 10.09 15.82
N ASN A 10 -35.30 11.24 16.36
CA ASN A 10 -36.15 11.30 17.54
C ASN A 10 -37.66 11.30 17.26
N GLU A 11 -38.17 10.52 16.29
CA GLU A 11 -39.64 10.46 16.07
C GLU A 11 -40.26 9.11 15.72
N ASN A 12 -39.54 7.99 15.53
CA ASN A 12 -40.21 6.69 15.32
C ASN A 12 -39.36 5.50 15.75
N CYS A 13 -39.36 5.18 17.05
CA CYS A 13 -38.77 3.96 17.57
C CYS A 13 -39.85 2.86 17.66
N SER A 14 -40.03 2.11 16.57
CA SER A 14 -40.84 0.90 16.58
C SER A 14 -39.97 -0.29 16.99
N THR A 15 -40.51 -1.17 17.82
CA THR A 15 -39.84 -2.27 18.55
C THR A 15 -39.29 -3.41 17.66
N GLY A 16 -39.07 -3.17 16.37
CA GLY A 16 -38.51 -4.11 15.39
C GLY A 16 -37.08 -3.80 14.91
N ASP A 17 -36.51 -2.64 15.22
CA ASP A 17 -35.19 -2.23 14.70
C ASP A 17 -34.05 -2.39 15.74
N LYS A 18 -34.06 -3.49 16.52
CA LYS A 18 -32.96 -3.79 17.46
C LYS A 18 -31.69 -4.31 16.79
N ASP A 19 -31.76 -4.71 15.53
CA ASP A 19 -30.61 -5.23 14.77
C ASP A 19 -29.92 -4.17 13.88
N LYS A 20 -30.46 -2.94 13.78
CA LYS A 20 -29.82 -1.85 13.02
C LYS A 20 -28.88 -0.96 13.84
N CYS A 21 -28.80 -1.18 15.15
CA CYS A 21 -27.87 -0.46 16.04
C CYS A 21 -26.63 -1.27 16.42
N ASN A 22 -26.24 -2.24 15.59
CA ASN A 22 -24.87 -2.72 15.52
C ASN A 22 -24.32 -2.29 14.17
N SER A 23 -23.79 -1.07 14.09
CA SER A 23 -22.94 -0.67 12.96
C SER A 23 -21.66 -1.50 13.01
N LYS A 24 -21.74 -2.75 12.52
CA LYS A 24 -20.57 -3.38 11.93
C LYS A 24 -20.11 -2.39 10.87
N ASN A 25 -18.88 -1.90 10.98
CA ASN A 25 -18.28 -1.06 9.94
C ASN A 25 -18.30 -1.86 8.64
N ASP A 26 -19.31 -1.63 7.80
CA ASP A 26 -19.43 -2.28 6.50
C ASP A 26 -18.30 -1.73 5.65
N LYS A 27 -17.22 -2.51 5.58
CA LYS A 27 -16.07 -2.21 4.74
C LYS A 27 -16.55 -2.10 3.29
N VAL A 28 -16.05 -1.10 2.57
CA VAL A 28 -16.39 -0.94 1.15
C VAL A 28 -15.80 -2.09 0.34
N MET A 29 -16.52 -2.50 -0.71
CA MET A 29 -16.13 -3.58 -1.61
C MET A 29 -15.99 -3.04 -3.04
N PRO A 30 -15.10 -3.63 -3.87
CA PRO A 30 -14.98 -3.26 -5.27
C PRO A 30 -16.29 -3.57 -6.01
N LYS A 31 -16.79 -2.62 -6.81
CA LYS A 31 -17.97 -2.80 -7.67
C LYS A 31 -17.66 -3.64 -8.90
N TYR A 32 -16.44 -3.51 -9.42
CA TYR A 32 -16.01 -4.09 -10.70
C TYR A 32 -14.84 -5.06 -10.50
N GLY A 33 -15.14 -6.23 -9.97
CA GLY A 33 -14.18 -7.31 -9.78
C GLY A 33 -14.23 -7.94 -8.40
N ASN A 34 -13.31 -8.87 -8.17
CA ASN A 34 -13.19 -9.62 -6.94
C ASN A 34 -11.71 -9.78 -6.57
N ILE A 35 -11.38 -9.51 -5.31
CA ILE A 35 -10.00 -9.41 -4.84
C ILE A 35 -9.82 -10.37 -3.67
N LYS A 36 -8.97 -11.39 -3.85
CA LYS A 36 -8.78 -12.44 -2.82
C LYS A 36 -7.99 -11.96 -1.61
N ASN A 37 -6.93 -11.19 -1.82
CA ASN A 37 -6.05 -10.72 -0.76
C ASN A 37 -5.73 -9.23 -0.93
N ILE A 38 -6.03 -8.42 0.07
CA ILE A 38 -5.62 -7.01 0.13
C ILE A 38 -4.50 -6.88 1.14
N ILE A 39 -3.35 -6.37 0.69
CA ILE A 39 -2.17 -6.15 1.54
C ILE A 39 -1.85 -4.67 1.55
N GLY A 40 -1.83 -4.06 2.73
CA GLY A 40 -1.37 -2.68 2.89
C GLY A 40 0.13 -2.62 3.17
N ILE A 41 0.85 -1.76 2.47
CA ILE A 41 2.27 -1.51 2.70
C ILE A 41 2.41 -0.11 3.29
N ILE A 42 2.95 0.00 4.51
CA ILE A 42 3.02 1.27 5.25
C ILE A 42 4.41 1.52 5.83
N SER A 43 4.77 2.78 6.00
CA SER A 43 6.01 3.20 6.64
C SER A 43 5.76 4.19 7.77
N GLY A 44 6.73 4.34 8.67
CA GLY A 44 6.67 5.37 9.73
C GLY A 44 6.82 6.80 9.19
N LYS A 45 7.64 6.98 8.16
CA LYS A 45 7.95 8.28 7.55
C LYS A 45 8.10 8.17 6.04
N GLY A 46 8.09 9.31 5.35
CA GLY A 46 8.41 9.39 3.93
C GLY A 46 9.90 9.13 3.65
N GLY A 47 10.22 8.69 2.43
CA GLY A 47 11.61 8.51 1.99
C GLY A 47 12.29 7.19 2.37
N VAL A 48 11.60 6.27 3.05
CA VAL A 48 12.16 4.94 3.40
C VAL A 48 12.12 3.92 2.24
N GLY A 49 11.58 4.30 1.08
CA GLY A 49 11.39 3.41 -0.06
C GLY A 49 10.18 2.48 0.03
N LYS A 50 9.14 2.86 0.79
CA LYS A 50 7.84 2.15 0.88
C LYS A 50 7.30 1.78 -0.50
N SER A 51 7.14 2.79 -1.36
CA SER A 51 6.64 2.63 -2.73
C SER A 51 7.52 1.69 -3.56
N THR A 52 8.85 1.82 -3.47
CA THR A 52 9.79 0.89 -4.13
C THR A 52 9.54 -0.55 -3.68
N VAL A 53 9.40 -0.79 -2.38
CA VAL A 53 9.10 -2.13 -1.85
C VAL A 53 7.72 -2.62 -2.32
N THR A 54 6.70 -1.76 -2.36
CA THR A 54 5.38 -2.09 -2.92
C THR A 54 5.49 -2.57 -4.37
N GLY A 55 6.22 -1.84 -5.21
CA GLY A 55 6.44 -2.20 -6.61
C GLY A 55 7.23 -3.50 -6.78
N LEU A 56 8.26 -3.72 -5.95
CA LEU A 56 9.05 -4.96 -5.94
C LEU A 56 8.16 -6.18 -5.61
N ILE A 57 7.33 -6.07 -4.56
CA ILE A 57 6.38 -7.13 -4.18
C ILE A 57 5.39 -7.38 -5.32
N ALA A 58 4.86 -6.33 -5.96
CA ALA A 58 3.92 -6.46 -7.06
C ALA A 58 4.53 -7.23 -8.25
N ALA A 59 5.74 -6.84 -8.65
CA ALA A 59 6.47 -7.46 -9.75
C ALA A 59 6.82 -8.92 -9.45
N GLU A 60 7.27 -9.24 -8.24
CA GLU A 60 7.59 -10.62 -7.83
C GLU A 60 6.33 -11.50 -7.73
N LEU A 61 5.21 -11.00 -7.21
CA LEU A 61 3.93 -11.71 -7.23
C LEU A 61 3.46 -11.97 -8.67
N ARG A 62 3.60 -10.97 -9.55
CA ARG A 62 3.23 -11.12 -10.96
C ARG A 62 4.11 -12.11 -11.68
N LYS A 63 5.42 -12.08 -11.43
CA LYS A 63 6.42 -13.04 -11.91
C LYS A 63 6.12 -14.47 -11.43
N ALA A 64 5.61 -14.62 -10.21
CA ALA A 64 5.15 -15.89 -9.66
C ALA A 64 3.81 -16.40 -10.27
N GLY A 65 3.17 -15.63 -11.15
CA GLY A 65 1.99 -16.04 -11.91
C GLY A 65 0.65 -15.54 -11.35
N TYR A 66 0.67 -14.72 -10.29
CA TYR A 66 -0.55 -14.18 -9.71
C TYR A 66 -1.12 -12.98 -10.50
N LYS A 67 -2.43 -12.78 -10.40
CA LYS A 67 -3.09 -11.56 -10.88
C LYS A 67 -2.96 -10.46 -9.83
N VAL A 68 -2.28 -9.38 -10.17
CA VAL A 68 -1.87 -8.34 -9.21
C VAL A 68 -2.44 -6.99 -9.60
N GLY A 69 -2.99 -6.29 -8.62
CA GLY A 69 -3.30 -4.86 -8.70
C GLY A 69 -2.48 -4.04 -7.71
N VAL A 70 -2.29 -2.77 -8.01
CA VAL A 70 -1.67 -1.77 -7.15
C VAL A 70 -2.57 -0.55 -7.07
N LEU A 71 -2.94 -0.17 -5.84
CA LEU A 71 -3.61 1.08 -5.51
C LEU A 71 -2.58 2.01 -4.86
N ASP A 72 -2.25 3.10 -5.54
CA ASP A 72 -1.34 4.12 -5.02
C ASP A 72 -2.08 5.06 -4.06
N GLY A 73 -1.88 4.84 -2.77
CA GLY A 73 -2.44 5.64 -1.68
C GLY A 73 -1.56 6.82 -1.28
N ASP A 74 -0.33 6.91 -1.78
CA ASP A 74 0.63 7.94 -1.42
C ASP A 74 0.48 9.16 -2.34
N VAL A 75 -0.57 9.92 -2.09
CA VAL A 75 -0.96 11.10 -2.87
C VAL A 75 0.09 12.22 -2.93
N THR A 76 1.21 12.09 -2.22
CA THR A 76 2.26 13.12 -2.14
C THR A 76 3.29 13.04 -3.28
N GLY A 77 3.30 11.97 -4.07
CA GLY A 77 4.14 11.89 -5.26
C GLY A 77 3.82 10.72 -6.20
N PRO A 78 4.15 10.81 -7.50
CA PRO A 78 3.88 9.79 -8.52
C PRO A 78 4.79 8.57 -8.40
N SER A 79 4.88 7.96 -7.22
CA SER A 79 5.87 6.93 -6.92
C SER A 79 5.57 5.62 -7.67
N MET A 80 4.30 5.21 -7.76
CA MET A 80 3.92 3.97 -8.45
C MET A 80 3.98 4.06 -9.97
N PRO A 81 3.40 5.09 -10.63
CA PRO A 81 3.57 5.26 -12.08
C PRO A 81 5.04 5.31 -12.49
N ARG A 82 5.90 5.94 -11.68
CA ARG A 82 7.35 6.01 -11.95
C ARG A 82 8.01 4.66 -11.84
N PHE A 83 7.69 3.91 -10.79
CA PHE A 83 8.22 2.56 -10.59
C PHE A 83 7.97 1.66 -11.80
N PHE A 84 6.75 1.67 -12.33
CA PHE A 84 6.34 0.82 -13.46
C PHE A 84 6.61 1.43 -14.84
N GLY A 85 7.24 2.61 -14.94
CA GLY A 85 7.54 3.24 -16.22
C GLY A 85 6.33 3.76 -17.00
N VAL A 86 5.17 3.92 -16.35
CA VAL A 86 3.88 4.29 -16.99
C VAL A 86 3.46 5.75 -16.72
N ASN A 87 4.40 6.64 -16.40
CA ASN A 87 4.11 8.06 -16.10
C ASN A 87 3.38 8.83 -17.20
N LYS A 88 3.57 8.39 -18.46
CA LYS A 88 2.95 9.01 -19.64
C LYS A 88 1.59 8.43 -19.97
N GLU A 89 1.21 7.33 -19.31
CA GLU A 89 -0.10 6.72 -19.47
C GLU A 89 -1.13 7.46 -18.62
N ARG A 90 -2.41 7.28 -18.97
CA ARG A 90 -3.53 7.82 -18.20
C ARG A 90 -4.57 6.74 -18.00
N ALA A 91 -5.08 6.66 -16.76
CA ALA A 91 -6.24 5.84 -16.47
C ALA A 91 -7.47 6.48 -17.13
N LYS A 92 -8.36 5.65 -17.68
CA LYS A 92 -9.57 6.18 -18.33
C LYS A 92 -10.68 6.33 -17.32
N MET A 93 -11.41 7.43 -17.40
CA MET A 93 -12.63 7.68 -16.64
C MET A 93 -13.83 7.52 -17.58
N ILE A 94 -14.69 6.53 -17.31
CA ILE A 94 -15.92 6.28 -18.06
C ILE A 94 -17.10 6.73 -17.22
N PRO A 95 -17.84 7.79 -17.60
CA PRO A 95 -19.08 8.16 -16.93
C PRO A 95 -20.11 7.03 -17.08
N MET A 96 -20.65 6.56 -15.96
CA MET A 96 -21.71 5.57 -15.91
C MET A 96 -23.07 6.24 -15.73
N THR A 97 -23.11 7.31 -14.94
CA THR A 97 -24.26 8.22 -14.74
C THR A 97 -23.75 9.66 -14.58
N GLU A 98 -24.63 10.61 -14.26
CA GLU A 98 -24.22 12.00 -13.96
C GLU A 98 -23.29 12.11 -12.73
N THR A 99 -23.33 11.13 -11.82
CA THR A 99 -22.58 11.16 -10.55
C THR A 99 -21.65 9.96 -10.35
N GLU A 100 -21.77 8.91 -11.16
CA GLU A 100 -20.93 7.72 -11.07
C GLU A 100 -19.95 7.65 -12.23
N VAL A 101 -18.70 7.36 -11.90
CA VAL A 101 -17.61 7.12 -12.85
C VAL A 101 -17.04 5.73 -12.60
N LYS A 102 -16.61 5.07 -13.68
CA LYS A 102 -15.85 3.83 -13.65
C LYS A 102 -14.42 4.14 -14.09
N PHE A 103 -13.44 3.72 -13.29
CA PHE A 103 -12.03 3.84 -13.65
C PHE A 103 -11.56 2.59 -14.39
N ILE A 104 -10.87 2.78 -15.51
CA ILE A 104 -10.11 1.71 -16.17
C ILE A 104 -8.65 1.90 -15.76
N PRO A 105 -8.05 0.97 -14.99
CA PRO A 105 -6.69 1.10 -14.51
C PRO A 105 -5.71 1.01 -15.69
N VAL A 106 -4.52 1.58 -15.50
CA VAL A 106 -3.40 1.37 -16.43
C VAL A 106 -2.85 -0.04 -16.20
N GLU A 107 -2.54 -0.77 -17.27
CA GLU A 107 -1.85 -2.06 -17.17
C GLU A 107 -0.37 -1.88 -17.49
N THR A 108 0.50 -2.41 -16.63
CA THR A 108 1.96 -2.36 -16.81
C THR A 108 2.44 -3.36 -17.87
N GLU A 109 3.74 -3.37 -18.20
CA GLU A 109 4.30 -4.31 -19.19
C GLU A 109 4.09 -5.77 -18.76
N MET A 110 4.18 -6.06 -17.46
CA MET A 110 3.89 -7.41 -16.93
C MET A 110 2.39 -7.67 -16.76
N GLY A 111 1.50 -6.69 -16.99
CA GLY A 111 0.05 -6.82 -16.80
C GLY A 111 -0.41 -6.64 -15.35
N ILE A 112 0.31 -5.81 -14.57
CA ILE A 112 -0.16 -5.38 -13.24
C ILE A 112 -1.17 -4.24 -13.45
N LYS A 113 -2.33 -4.31 -12.79
CA LYS A 113 -3.32 -3.22 -12.84
C LYS A 113 -2.95 -2.13 -11.86
N LEU A 114 -2.75 -0.91 -12.34
CA LEU A 114 -2.33 0.24 -11.53
C LEU A 114 -3.39 1.35 -11.58
N ILE A 115 -3.75 1.85 -10.40
CA ILE A 115 -4.50 3.10 -10.26
C ILE A 115 -3.78 4.02 -9.28
N SER A 116 -3.63 5.29 -9.68
CA SER A 116 -2.99 6.36 -8.91
C SER A 116 -3.67 7.68 -9.26
N LEU A 117 -3.73 8.63 -8.32
CA LEU A 117 -4.23 9.97 -8.62
C LEU A 117 -3.42 10.63 -9.75
N ASN A 118 -2.12 10.39 -9.81
CA ASN A 118 -1.26 10.96 -10.85
C ASN A 118 -1.58 10.42 -12.26
N LEU A 119 -2.26 9.29 -12.37
CA LEU A 119 -2.73 8.73 -13.65
C LEU A 119 -4.09 9.30 -14.06
N LEU A 120 -4.80 9.97 -13.15
CA LEU A 120 -6.12 10.57 -13.37
C LEU A 120 -6.05 12.08 -13.64
N ILE A 121 -4.93 12.73 -13.27
CA ILE A 121 -4.71 14.16 -13.46
C ILE A 121 -3.89 14.38 -14.74
N GLU A 122 -4.25 15.37 -15.54
CA GLU A 122 -3.57 15.64 -16.82
C GLU A 122 -2.19 16.29 -16.64
N SER A 123 -2.02 17.13 -15.61
CA SER A 123 -0.78 17.89 -15.32
C SER A 123 -0.24 17.61 -13.92
N GLU A 124 1.03 17.17 -13.82
CA GLU A 124 1.75 17.01 -12.54
C GLU A 124 2.13 18.36 -11.90
N ASP A 125 2.10 19.46 -12.66
CA ASP A 125 2.64 20.77 -12.27
C ASP A 125 1.62 21.68 -11.55
N GLU A 126 0.34 21.30 -11.50
CA GLU A 126 -0.67 22.07 -10.76
C GLU A 126 -0.70 21.63 -9.29
N PRO A 127 -0.38 22.52 -8.32
CA PRO A 127 -0.46 22.19 -6.91
C PRO A 127 -1.93 22.08 -6.50
N VAL A 128 -2.52 20.91 -6.67
CA VAL A 128 -3.86 20.64 -6.17
C VAL A 128 -3.74 20.48 -4.66
N ILE A 129 -4.31 21.42 -3.90
CA ILE A 129 -4.35 21.34 -2.43
C ILE A 129 -5.47 20.36 -2.05
N TRP A 130 -5.14 19.08 -2.02
CA TRP A 130 -6.07 18.05 -1.57
C TRP A 130 -6.18 18.09 -0.03
N ARG A 131 -7.38 18.35 0.49
CA ARG A 131 -7.67 18.21 1.92
C ARG A 131 -7.86 16.72 2.26
N GLY A 132 -7.50 16.33 3.48
CA GLY A 132 -7.56 14.94 3.96
C GLY A 132 -8.86 14.17 3.59
N PRO A 133 -10.05 14.72 3.86
CA PRO A 133 -11.32 14.07 3.51
C PRO A 133 -11.50 13.82 2.00
N VAL A 134 -11.00 14.74 1.17
CA VAL A 134 -11.08 14.63 -0.29
C VAL A 134 -10.14 13.51 -0.78
N ILE A 135 -8.96 13.40 -0.18
CA ILE A 135 -8.02 12.30 -0.45
C ILE A 135 -8.63 10.96 -0.06
N THR A 136 -9.17 10.83 1.15
CA THR A 136 -9.77 9.57 1.61
C THR A 136 -10.98 9.18 0.76
N GLY A 137 -11.79 10.16 0.32
CA GLY A 137 -12.90 9.94 -0.59
C GLY A 137 -12.41 9.42 -1.95
N ALA A 138 -11.41 10.08 -2.54
CA ALA A 138 -10.85 9.66 -3.82
C ALA A 138 -10.19 8.29 -3.76
N LEU A 139 -9.44 7.97 -2.68
CA LEU A 139 -8.86 6.63 -2.50
C LEU A 139 -9.93 5.55 -2.36
N SER A 140 -11.01 5.85 -1.62
CA SER A 140 -12.14 4.94 -1.50
C SER A 140 -12.79 4.71 -2.86
N GLN A 141 -12.96 5.77 -3.65
CA GLN A 141 -13.53 5.70 -4.98
C GLN A 141 -12.63 4.95 -5.97
N MET A 142 -11.32 5.21 -5.96
CA MET A 142 -10.33 4.47 -6.76
C MET A 142 -10.32 2.99 -6.39
N TYR A 143 -10.56 2.65 -5.12
CA TYR A 143 -10.71 1.26 -4.71
C TYR A 143 -12.04 0.65 -5.20
N THR A 144 -13.18 1.33 -5.01
CA THR A 144 -14.51 0.77 -5.31
C THR A 144 -14.85 0.76 -6.79
N ASP A 145 -14.53 1.84 -7.50
CA ASP A 145 -15.05 2.13 -8.84
C ASP A 145 -14.05 1.77 -9.97
N THR A 146 -12.89 1.20 -9.62
CA THR A 146 -11.92 0.69 -10.60
C THR A 146 -12.30 -0.71 -11.09
N GLU A 147 -12.16 -0.94 -12.40
CA GLU A 147 -12.28 -2.25 -13.07
C GLU A 147 -11.08 -3.16 -12.75
N TRP A 148 -11.07 -3.69 -11.53
CA TRP A 148 -10.07 -4.64 -11.07
C TRP A 148 -10.19 -6.00 -11.74
N GLY A 149 -11.41 -6.44 -12.09
CA GLY A 149 -11.66 -7.83 -12.50
C GLY A 149 -11.25 -8.82 -11.40
N GLU A 150 -10.80 -10.01 -11.77
CA GLU A 150 -10.32 -11.01 -10.81
C GLU A 150 -8.85 -10.77 -10.43
N LEU A 151 -8.59 -10.47 -9.15
CA LEU A 151 -7.24 -10.32 -8.60
C LEU A 151 -6.97 -11.33 -7.49
N ASP A 152 -5.77 -11.91 -7.50
CA ASP A 152 -5.28 -12.70 -6.38
C ASP A 152 -4.74 -11.80 -5.27
N TYR A 153 -4.09 -10.69 -5.65
CA TYR A 153 -3.53 -9.71 -4.72
C TYR A 153 -3.81 -8.27 -5.19
N LEU A 154 -4.30 -7.43 -4.27
CA LEU A 154 -4.26 -5.98 -4.39
C LEU A 154 -3.29 -5.44 -3.33
N LEU A 155 -2.25 -4.76 -3.79
CA LEU A 155 -1.32 -4.04 -2.92
C LEU A 155 -1.76 -2.59 -2.80
N ILE A 156 -1.82 -2.08 -1.57
CA ILE A 156 -2.10 -0.67 -1.30
C ILE A 156 -0.80 -0.01 -0.84
N ASP A 157 -0.28 0.92 -1.62
CA ASP A 157 0.86 1.76 -1.23
C ASP A 157 0.35 2.84 -0.26
N MET A 158 0.31 2.53 1.03
CA MET A 158 -0.38 3.37 2.01
C MET A 158 0.32 4.74 2.15
N PRO A 159 -0.42 5.80 2.52
CA PRO A 159 0.22 7.04 2.99
C PRO A 159 1.17 6.75 4.16
N PRO A 160 2.29 7.50 4.29
CA PRO A 160 3.22 7.30 5.40
C PRO A 160 2.65 7.75 6.75
N GLY A 161 3.16 7.16 7.82
CA GLY A 161 2.92 7.54 9.21
C GLY A 161 1.61 7.01 9.79
N THR A 162 1.14 7.66 10.85
CA THR A 162 -0.08 7.30 11.60
C THR A 162 -1.17 8.36 11.41
N GLY A 163 -1.24 8.98 10.24
CA GLY A 163 -2.23 10.02 9.94
C GLY A 163 -3.62 9.45 9.65
N ASP A 164 -4.61 10.34 9.67
CA ASP A 164 -6.02 9.96 9.49
C ASP A 164 -6.30 9.22 8.17
N ILE A 165 -5.56 9.53 7.11
CA ILE A 165 -5.72 8.88 5.80
C ILE A 165 -5.39 7.38 5.89
N ALA A 166 -4.26 7.02 6.50
CA ALA A 166 -3.87 5.63 6.68
C ALA A 166 -4.88 4.88 7.59
N LEU A 167 -5.34 5.52 8.66
CA LEU A 167 -6.36 4.96 9.55
C LEU A 167 -7.68 4.72 8.83
N THR A 168 -8.11 5.69 8.03
CA THR A 168 -9.35 5.62 7.26
C THR A 168 -9.30 4.46 6.27
N VAL A 169 -8.19 4.31 5.52
CA VAL A 169 -8.01 3.18 4.59
C VAL A 169 -8.11 1.83 5.33
N MET A 170 -7.51 1.69 6.51
CA MET A 170 -7.59 0.45 7.30
C MET A 170 -9.01 0.18 7.84
N GLN A 171 -9.78 1.24 8.11
CA GLN A 171 -11.17 1.15 8.59
C GLN A 171 -12.15 0.84 7.46
N THR A 172 -11.98 1.47 6.30
CA THR A 172 -12.93 1.39 5.19
C THR A 172 -12.67 0.21 4.28
N MET A 173 -11.41 -0.21 4.09
CA MET A 173 -11.06 -1.30 3.17
C MET A 173 -10.83 -2.63 3.92
N PRO A 174 -11.17 -3.80 3.32
CA PRO A 174 -10.95 -5.12 3.91
C PRO A 174 -9.50 -5.57 3.78
N VAL A 175 -8.57 -4.75 4.28
CA VAL A 175 -7.15 -5.08 4.34
C VAL A 175 -6.96 -6.34 5.18
N LYS A 176 -6.43 -7.40 4.56
CA LYS A 176 -6.24 -8.72 5.14
C LYS A 176 -4.97 -8.81 5.97
N SER A 177 -3.93 -8.09 5.55
CA SER A 177 -2.65 -8.06 6.25
C SER A 177 -1.84 -6.82 5.91
N MET A 178 -0.85 -6.49 6.75
CA MET A 178 0.03 -5.34 6.57
C MET A 178 1.50 -5.76 6.46
N ILE A 179 2.26 -5.00 5.68
CA ILE A 179 3.73 -5.04 5.63
C ILE A 179 4.24 -3.67 6.05
N VAL A 180 5.20 -3.66 6.97
CA VAL A 180 5.84 -2.42 7.44
C VAL A 180 7.17 -2.24 6.70
N VAL A 181 7.43 -1.06 6.16
CA VAL A 181 8.71 -0.72 5.53
C VAL A 181 9.43 0.31 6.39
N SER A 182 10.72 0.07 6.63
CA SER A 182 11.55 0.91 7.48
C SER A 182 13.00 0.93 7.00
N THR A 183 13.82 1.80 7.56
CA THR A 183 15.28 1.79 7.38
C THR A 183 15.95 1.44 8.72
N PRO A 184 17.24 1.05 8.76
CA PRO A 184 17.89 0.66 10.02
C PRO A 184 17.86 1.72 11.12
N GLN A 185 17.80 3.01 10.74
CA GLN A 185 17.68 4.11 11.70
C GLN A 185 16.27 4.22 12.28
N ASP A 186 15.27 3.88 11.45
CA ASP A 186 13.86 4.06 11.78
C ASP A 186 13.24 2.90 12.55
N MET A 187 13.75 1.69 12.39
CA MET A 187 13.19 0.52 13.08
C MET A 187 13.26 0.62 14.60
N VAL A 188 14.23 1.37 15.12
CA VAL A 188 14.34 1.65 16.57
C VAL A 188 13.63 2.93 16.98
N SER A 189 12.98 3.63 16.05
CA SER A 189 12.26 4.87 16.32
C SER A 189 10.88 4.61 16.94
N MET A 190 10.42 5.57 17.74
CA MET A 190 9.05 5.58 18.25
C MET A 190 8.01 5.73 17.13
N ILE A 191 8.40 6.24 15.97
CA ILE A 191 7.48 6.49 14.84
C ILE A 191 7.02 5.16 14.25
N VAL A 192 7.96 4.26 13.93
CA VAL A 192 7.62 2.93 13.39
C VAL A 192 6.89 2.09 14.44
N LYS A 193 7.30 2.18 15.71
CA LYS A 193 6.59 1.51 16.81
C LYS A 193 5.13 1.96 16.93
N LYS A 194 4.83 3.25 16.75
CA LYS A 194 3.45 3.75 16.73
C LYS A 194 2.64 3.20 15.55
N VAL A 195 3.26 3.03 14.37
CA VAL A 195 2.61 2.39 13.21
C VAL A 195 2.24 0.94 13.52
N VAL A 196 3.15 0.16 14.10
CA VAL A 196 2.88 -1.23 14.50
C VAL A 196 1.70 -1.29 15.48
N ILE A 197 1.74 -0.48 16.54
CA ILE A 197 0.65 -0.43 17.54
C ILE A 197 -0.68 0.01 16.89
N MET A 198 -0.66 0.93 15.93
CA MET A 198 -1.85 1.35 15.20
C MET A 198 -2.46 0.19 14.41
N ILE A 199 -1.64 -0.60 13.72
CA ILE A 199 -2.09 -1.78 12.97
C ILE A 199 -2.68 -2.84 13.91
N GLU A 200 -2.03 -3.10 15.04
CA GLU A 200 -2.51 -4.04 16.07
C GLU A 200 -3.87 -3.62 16.63
N LYS A 201 -4.06 -2.32 16.92
CA LYS A 201 -5.36 -1.77 17.37
C LYS A 201 -6.47 -1.93 16.35
N MET A 202 -6.12 -1.99 15.06
CA MET A 202 -7.06 -2.27 13.97
C MET A 202 -7.35 -3.77 13.79
N ASN A 203 -6.71 -4.64 14.60
CA ASN A 203 -6.79 -6.10 14.51
C ASN A 203 -6.40 -6.64 13.12
N ILE A 204 -5.43 -6.00 12.46
CA ILE A 204 -4.93 -6.45 11.15
C ILE A 204 -3.60 -7.21 11.37
N PRO A 205 -3.46 -8.45 10.87
CA PRO A 205 -2.20 -9.19 10.95
C PRO A 205 -1.04 -8.48 10.25
N ILE A 206 0.13 -8.43 10.90
CA ILE A 206 1.37 -7.94 10.30
C ILE A 206 2.15 -9.15 9.76
N VAL A 207 2.34 -9.22 8.43
CA VAL A 207 3.15 -10.26 7.79
C VAL A 207 4.62 -10.15 8.21
N GLY A 208 5.10 -8.91 8.33
CA GLY A 208 6.42 -8.60 8.84
C GLY A 208 6.89 -7.19 8.47
N VAL A 209 8.14 -6.93 8.81
CA VAL A 209 8.86 -5.70 8.47
C VAL A 209 9.93 -5.97 7.41
N VAL A 210 10.00 -5.09 6.42
CA VAL A 210 11.12 -5.01 5.47
C VAL A 210 12.04 -3.89 5.94
N GLU A 211 13.28 -4.25 6.27
CA GLU A 211 14.35 -3.26 6.48
C GLU A 211 14.95 -2.94 5.11
N ASN A 212 14.72 -1.72 4.63
CA ASN A 212 15.22 -1.21 3.37
C ASN A 212 16.50 -0.41 3.56
N MET A 213 17.33 -0.36 2.52
CA MET A 213 18.63 0.36 2.54
C MET A 213 19.53 -0.08 3.70
N SER A 214 19.51 -1.37 4.03
CA SER A 214 20.15 -1.94 5.22
C SER A 214 21.67 -1.97 5.14
N TYR A 215 22.19 -2.28 3.97
CA TYR A 215 23.61 -2.47 3.72
C TYR A 215 23.95 -2.21 2.25
N ILE A 216 25.23 -2.04 1.98
CA ILE A 216 25.80 -2.09 0.63
C ILE A 216 26.54 -3.42 0.52
N LYS A 217 26.28 -4.18 -0.55
CA LYS A 217 27.02 -5.41 -0.83
C LYS A 217 28.34 -5.05 -1.50
N CYS A 218 29.47 -5.47 -0.95
CA CYS A 218 30.75 -5.26 -1.59
C CYS A 218 30.85 -6.13 -2.85
N ASN A 219 31.03 -5.53 -4.02
CA ASN A 219 31.13 -6.27 -5.29
C ASN A 219 32.40 -7.13 -5.39
N ASN A 220 33.42 -6.87 -4.55
CA ASN A 220 34.70 -7.60 -4.61
C ASN A 220 34.75 -8.81 -3.65
N CYS A 221 34.22 -8.68 -2.44
CA CYS A 221 34.26 -9.75 -1.42
C CYS A 221 32.89 -10.30 -1.00
N GLY A 222 31.79 -9.66 -1.39
CA GLY A 222 30.42 -10.07 -1.03
C GLY A 222 29.97 -9.65 0.37
N ASP A 223 30.84 -9.04 1.18
CA ASP A 223 30.51 -8.60 2.53
C ASP A 223 29.39 -7.55 2.54
N LYS A 224 28.54 -7.63 3.57
CA LYS A 224 27.49 -6.64 3.85
C LYS A 224 28.08 -5.47 4.65
N ILE A 225 28.28 -4.34 4.00
CA ILE A 225 28.72 -3.10 4.64
C ILE A 225 27.48 -2.38 5.19
N ARG A 226 27.26 -2.46 6.50
CA ARG A 226 26.15 -1.76 7.17
C ARG A 226 26.52 -0.30 7.41
N VAL A 227 25.82 0.61 6.75
CA VAL A 227 26.12 2.05 6.80
C VAL A 227 25.51 2.71 8.03
N PHE A 228 24.33 2.27 8.46
CA PHE A 228 23.51 3.02 9.42
C PHE A 228 23.37 2.38 10.79
N SER A 229 23.73 1.10 10.95
CA SER A 229 23.57 0.37 12.20
C SER A 229 24.54 -0.81 12.26
N LYS A 230 25.09 -1.09 13.44
CA LYS A 230 25.84 -2.33 13.70
C LYS A 230 24.93 -3.50 14.06
N LYS A 231 23.67 -3.24 14.39
CA LYS A 231 22.68 -4.26 14.72
C LYS A 231 22.16 -4.93 13.46
N THR A 232 21.77 -6.19 13.60
CA THR A 232 21.12 -6.94 12.52
C THR A 232 19.65 -6.53 12.39
N ALA A 233 19.10 -6.70 11.18
CA ALA A 233 17.69 -6.42 10.92
C ALA A 233 16.77 -7.27 11.83
N GLU A 234 17.19 -8.50 12.18
CA GLU A 234 16.47 -9.39 13.08
C GLU A 234 16.42 -8.86 14.52
N GLU A 235 17.49 -8.23 15.00
CA GLU A 235 17.49 -7.56 16.31
C GLU A 235 16.53 -6.37 16.34
N GLN A 236 16.49 -5.61 15.24
CA GLN A 236 15.61 -4.45 15.13
C GLN A 236 14.14 -4.86 14.99
N ALA A 237 13.85 -5.91 14.21
CA ALA A 237 12.50 -6.46 14.08
C ALA A 237 11.96 -6.97 15.43
N ARG A 238 12.83 -7.61 16.23
CA ARG A 238 12.50 -8.04 17.60
C ARG A 238 12.10 -6.87 18.51
N TYR A 239 12.75 -5.71 18.36
CA TYR A 239 12.37 -4.51 19.13
C TYR A 239 10.96 -4.01 18.81
N LEU A 240 10.53 -4.17 17.54
CA LEU A 240 9.18 -3.84 17.09
C LEU A 240 8.13 -4.91 17.44
N GLY A 241 8.56 -6.11 17.85
CA GLY A 241 7.65 -7.22 18.13
C GLY A 241 7.05 -7.88 16.88
N VAL A 242 7.62 -7.64 15.70
CA VAL A 242 7.14 -8.15 14.41
C VAL A 242 8.19 -9.02 13.72
N PRO A 243 7.81 -10.00 12.88
CA PRO A 243 8.78 -10.82 12.17
C PRO A 243 9.53 -9.99 11.11
N LEU A 244 10.81 -10.29 10.90
CA LEU A 244 11.55 -9.79 9.74
C LEU A 244 11.08 -10.53 8.48
N LEU A 245 10.63 -9.76 7.49
CA LEU A 245 10.26 -10.28 6.17
C LEU A 245 11.50 -10.35 5.27
N ALA A 246 12.22 -9.23 5.14
CA ALA A 246 13.44 -9.15 4.36
C ALA A 246 14.35 -8.03 4.86
N GLU A 247 15.65 -8.21 4.59
CA GLU A 247 16.68 -7.19 4.73
C GLU A 247 17.21 -6.86 3.33
N MET A 248 17.04 -5.61 2.90
CA MET A 248 17.26 -5.20 1.52
C MET A 248 18.51 -4.33 1.36
N PRO A 249 19.39 -4.62 0.38
CA PRO A 249 20.54 -3.79 0.11
C PRO A 249 20.15 -2.46 -0.56
N ILE A 250 21.07 -1.50 -0.51
CA ILE A 250 21.10 -0.43 -1.51
C ILE A 250 21.60 -1.04 -2.82
N ASN A 251 20.75 -1.06 -3.84
CA ASN A 251 21.03 -1.67 -5.15
C ASN A 251 21.00 -0.60 -6.24
N LEU A 252 22.17 -0.31 -6.83
CA LEU A 252 22.32 0.70 -7.87
C LEU A 252 21.69 0.29 -9.20
N ASP A 253 21.73 -0.99 -9.56
CA ASP A 253 21.13 -1.50 -10.79
C ASP A 253 19.60 -1.32 -10.77
N LEU A 254 18.97 -1.52 -9.60
CA LEU A 254 17.55 -1.22 -9.41
C LEU A 254 17.28 0.27 -9.58
N VAL A 255 18.11 1.14 -9.00
CA VAL A 255 17.96 2.60 -9.12
C VAL A 255 18.05 3.04 -10.58
N GLU A 256 19.06 2.59 -11.32
CA GLU A 256 19.19 2.88 -12.75
C GLU A 256 17.98 2.35 -13.55
N SER A 257 17.48 1.17 -13.20
CA SER A 257 16.32 0.57 -13.87
C SER A 257 15.05 1.38 -13.61
N LEU A 258 14.87 1.93 -12.41
CA LEU A 258 13.76 2.83 -12.06
C LEU A 258 13.83 4.15 -12.86
N GLU A 259 15.01 4.77 -12.96
CA GLU A 259 15.21 5.99 -13.76
C GLU A 259 14.88 5.78 -15.23
N ARG A 260 15.19 4.58 -15.75
CA ARG A 260 14.87 4.20 -17.15
C ARG A 260 13.44 3.70 -17.35
N GLY A 261 12.65 3.52 -16.27
CA GLY A 261 11.30 2.95 -16.35
C GLY A 261 11.28 1.47 -16.75
N THR A 262 12.33 0.71 -16.40
CA THR A 262 12.55 -0.70 -16.78
C THR A 262 12.67 -1.64 -15.57
N ALA A 263 12.20 -1.20 -14.39
CA ALA A 263 12.31 -1.97 -13.15
C ALA A 263 11.64 -3.35 -13.24
N GLU A 264 10.46 -3.45 -13.88
CA GLU A 264 9.79 -4.74 -14.12
C GLU A 264 10.67 -5.73 -14.89
N LYS A 265 11.36 -5.26 -15.93
CA LYS A 265 12.28 -6.08 -16.71
C LYS A 265 13.49 -6.52 -15.88
N TYR A 266 14.03 -5.62 -15.06
CA TYR A 266 15.12 -5.96 -14.15
C TYR A 266 14.70 -7.06 -13.16
N ILE A 267 13.55 -6.89 -12.49
CA ILE A 267 13.01 -7.82 -11.50
C ILE A 267 12.66 -9.17 -12.12
N SER A 268 12.05 -9.19 -13.32
CA SER A 268 11.73 -10.45 -14.00
C SER A 268 12.98 -11.28 -14.33
N SER A 269 14.13 -10.63 -14.53
CA SER A 269 15.42 -11.29 -14.80
C SER A 269 16.27 -11.60 -13.55
N SER A 270 15.92 -11.04 -12.38
CA SER A 270 16.65 -11.24 -11.11
C SER A 270 15.84 -12.06 -10.12
N ASN A 271 16.47 -12.87 -9.27
CA ASN A 271 15.80 -13.58 -8.17
C ASN A 271 16.06 -12.93 -6.80
N GLU A 272 16.71 -11.77 -6.77
CA GLU A 272 17.13 -11.11 -5.53
C GLU A 272 15.95 -10.71 -4.64
N TYR A 273 14.79 -10.40 -5.22
CA TYR A 273 13.63 -9.87 -4.50
C TYR A 273 12.56 -10.91 -4.20
N LYS A 274 12.75 -12.17 -4.65
CA LYS A 274 11.82 -13.27 -4.39
C LYS A 274 11.51 -13.45 -2.89
N ILE A 275 12.50 -13.19 -2.03
CA ILE A 275 12.37 -13.27 -0.56
C ILE A 275 11.21 -12.41 -0.01
N LEU A 276 10.85 -11.32 -0.70
CA LEU A 276 9.76 -10.44 -0.29
C LEU A 276 8.38 -11.11 -0.35
N VAL A 277 8.21 -12.12 -1.21
CA VAL A 277 6.91 -12.76 -1.46
C VAL A 277 6.80 -14.17 -0.87
N GLU A 278 7.88 -14.77 -0.40
CA GLU A 278 7.91 -16.16 0.10
C GLU A 278 6.99 -16.39 1.32
N LYS A 279 6.73 -15.36 2.13
CA LYS A 279 5.80 -15.44 3.27
C LYS A 279 4.39 -14.90 2.94
N ILE A 280 4.18 -14.42 1.71
CA ILE A 280 2.90 -13.86 1.23
C ILE A 280 2.11 -14.92 0.44
N ILE A 281 2.83 -15.77 -0.31
CA ILE A 281 2.33 -16.89 -1.10
C ILE A 281 2.04 -18.10 -0.19
#